data_AF-U5S1I3-F1
#
_entry.id   AF-U5S1I3-F1
#
_cell.length_a   1.000
_cell.length_b   1.000
_cell.length_c   1.000
_cell.angle_alpha   90.00
_cell.angle_beta   90.00
_cell.angle_gamma   90.00
#
_symmetry.space_group_name_H-M   'P 1'
#
loop_
_entity.id
_entity.type
_entity.pdbx_description
1 polymer ?
#
loop_
_entity_poly.entity_id
_entity_poly.type
_entity_poly.pdbx_seq_one_letter_code
_entity_poly.pdbx_strand_id
1 'polypeptide(L)'
;LDERWLYSARVDTRDFSEAPHPLPQGLHSVIVLGHEMEADLVATYPSALAGAATGREYSHETSVVMQLAAYIRNLGYEAVPSMNDTGLVIPYAVKAGLGEYARNQMVITPEFGPRLRFSKIFTNLPLTHDAPKPRGVRAFCDICTKCADACPV
;
A
#
# COMPACT_ATOMS: atom_id res chain seq x y z
N LEU A 1 -16.22 -4.15 -3.47
CA LEU A 1 -15.09 -3.56 -2.71
C LEU A 1 -15.47 -3.46 -1.23
N ASP A 2 -14.51 -3.25 -0.32
CA ASP A 2 -14.78 -3.15 1.13
C ASP A 2 -14.94 -1.69 1.53
N GLU A 3 -16.19 -1.23 1.71
CA GLU A 3 -16.53 0.18 1.96
C GLU A 3 -15.87 0.73 3.23
N ARG A 4 -15.56 -0.13 4.20
CA ARG A 4 -14.91 0.30 5.44
C ARG A 4 -13.55 0.95 5.18
N TRP A 5 -12.85 0.54 4.11
CA TRP A 5 -11.48 0.97 3.79
C TRP A 5 -11.42 1.99 2.66
N LEU A 6 -12.55 2.32 2.03
CA LEU A 6 -12.61 3.33 0.98
C LEU A 6 -12.74 4.71 1.61
N TYR A 7 -12.09 5.71 1.01
CA TYR A 7 -12.27 7.10 1.44
C TYR A 7 -13.63 7.60 0.98
N SER A 8 -14.34 8.30 1.86
CA SER A 8 -15.65 8.90 1.55
C SER A 8 -15.55 10.04 0.53
N ALA A 9 -14.43 10.74 0.52
CA ALA A 9 -14.13 11.83 -0.39
C ALA A 9 -12.63 11.89 -0.69
N ARG A 10 -12.25 12.67 -1.69
CA ARG A 10 -10.86 13.02 -2.00
C ARG A 10 -10.65 14.51 -1.82
N VAL A 11 -9.38 14.92 -1.70
CA VAL A 11 -9.00 16.32 -1.72
C VAL A 11 -8.79 16.76 -3.17
N ASP A 12 -9.40 17.87 -3.56
CA ASP A 12 -9.09 18.53 -4.84
C ASP A 12 -7.73 19.23 -4.74
N THR A 13 -6.76 18.82 -5.55
CA THR A 13 -5.39 19.37 -5.47
C THR A 13 -5.27 20.80 -6.00
N ARG A 14 -6.34 21.38 -6.57
CA ARG A 14 -6.34 22.75 -7.08
C ARG A 14 -6.64 23.78 -6.00
N ASP A 15 -7.52 23.44 -5.05
CA ASP A 15 -8.01 24.37 -4.02
C ASP A 15 -8.13 23.73 -2.62
N PHE A 16 -7.73 22.47 -2.46
CA PHE A 16 -7.81 21.69 -1.22
C PHE A 16 -9.23 21.49 -0.67
N SER A 17 -10.26 21.71 -1.49
CA SER A 17 -11.64 21.41 -1.13
C SER A 17 -11.93 19.91 -1.13
N GLU A 18 -13.01 19.52 -0.45
CA GLU A 18 -13.54 18.16 -0.53
C GLU A 18 -14.20 17.93 -1.90
N ALA A 19 -13.81 16.85 -2.57
CA ALA A 19 -14.35 16.46 -3.87
C ALA A 19 -14.84 15.00 -3.84
N PRO A 20 -15.90 14.67 -4.62
CA PRO A 20 -16.37 13.29 -4.74
C PRO A 20 -15.26 12.34 -5.22
N HIS A 21 -15.28 11.12 -4.69
CA HIS A 21 -14.37 10.05 -5.07
C HIS A 21 -15.14 8.84 -5.66
N PRO A 22 -15.84 9.00 -6.81
CA PRO A 22 -16.60 7.91 -7.39
C PRO A 22 -15.67 6.88 -8.04
N LEU A 23 -15.79 5.63 -7.63
CA LEU A 23 -15.20 4.50 -8.34
C LEU A 23 -16.21 3.95 -9.37
N PRO A 24 -15.76 3.48 -10.55
CA PRO A 24 -16.60 2.74 -11.48
C PRO A 24 -17.37 1.61 -10.79
N GLN A 25 -18.58 1.34 -11.27
CA GLN A 25 -19.38 0.21 -10.78
C GLN A 25 -18.78 -1.12 -11.26
N GLY A 26 -19.05 -2.20 -10.52
CA GLY A 26 -18.64 -3.55 -10.92
C GLY A 26 -17.19 -3.93 -10.59
N LEU A 27 -16.41 -3.04 -9.96
CA LEU A 27 -15.07 -3.39 -9.46
C LEU A 27 -15.17 -4.39 -8.31
N HIS A 28 -14.58 -5.57 -8.49
CA HIS A 28 -14.68 -6.69 -7.53
C HIS A 28 -13.34 -7.21 -7.03
N SER A 29 -12.23 -6.80 -7.65
CA SER A 29 -10.88 -7.21 -7.28
C SER A 29 -10.00 -6.01 -6.95
N VAL A 30 -9.04 -6.20 -6.04
CA VAL A 30 -7.98 -5.23 -5.74
C VAL A 30 -6.64 -5.93 -5.88
N ILE A 31 -5.81 -5.46 -6.80
CA ILE A 31 -4.41 -5.89 -6.93
C ILE A 31 -3.58 -4.98 -6.02
N VAL A 32 -2.77 -5.55 -5.14
CA VAL A 32 -1.86 -4.80 -4.27
C VAL A 32 -0.43 -5.07 -4.68
N LEU A 33 0.37 -4.02 -4.80
CA LEU A 33 1.79 -4.10 -5.18
C LEU A 33 2.64 -3.57 -4.03
N GLY A 34 3.68 -4.31 -3.66
CA GLY A 34 4.71 -3.87 -2.73
C GLY A 34 5.93 -3.33 -3.48
N HIS A 35 6.45 -2.19 -3.04
CA HIS A 35 7.57 -1.48 -3.66
C HIS A 35 8.69 -1.31 -2.63
N GLU A 36 9.81 -2.00 -2.85
CA GLU A 36 10.93 -2.05 -1.91
C GLU A 36 11.65 -0.70 -1.83
N MET A 37 11.80 -0.16 -0.62
CA MET A 37 12.65 1.01 -0.40
C MET A 37 14.11 0.59 -0.24
N GLU A 38 15.08 1.36 -0.74
CA GLU A 38 16.51 1.04 -0.64
C GLU A 38 16.99 0.80 0.81
N ALA A 39 17.75 -0.27 1.04
CA ALA A 39 18.13 -0.74 2.38
C ALA A 39 19.08 0.23 3.07
N ASP A 40 20.13 0.64 2.36
CA ASP A 40 21.20 1.46 2.93
C ASP A 40 20.68 2.86 3.27
N LEU A 41 19.85 3.44 2.40
CA LEU A 41 19.17 4.71 2.67
C LEU A 41 18.23 4.59 3.88
N VAL A 42 17.40 3.55 3.95
CA VAL A 42 16.47 3.34 5.09
C VAL A 42 17.23 3.15 6.40
N ALA A 43 18.38 2.48 6.38
CA ALA A 43 19.22 2.31 7.58
C ALA A 43 19.72 3.64 8.17
N THR A 44 19.66 4.73 7.41
CA THR A 44 20.05 6.06 7.89
C THR A 44 18.92 6.86 8.56
N TYR A 45 17.70 6.33 8.73
CA TYR A 45 16.64 7.04 9.47
C TYR A 45 17.12 7.41 10.89
N PRO A 46 16.82 8.63 11.39
CA PRO A 46 15.92 9.65 10.84
C PRO A 46 16.59 10.72 9.96
N SER A 47 17.74 10.42 9.35
CA SER A 47 18.47 11.41 8.54
C SER A 47 17.66 11.90 7.33
N ALA A 48 18.00 13.09 6.82
CA ALA A 48 17.42 13.62 5.59
C ALA A 48 17.67 12.70 4.38
N LEU A 49 18.79 11.97 4.37
CA LEU A 49 19.14 11.03 3.30
C LEU A 49 18.15 9.86 3.23
N ALA A 50 17.67 9.37 4.37
CA ALA A 50 16.65 8.32 4.42
C ALA A 50 15.35 8.73 3.71
N GLY A 51 15.01 10.04 3.72
CA GLY A 51 13.86 10.58 3.00
C GLY A 51 13.92 10.33 1.49
N ALA A 52 15.12 10.20 0.91
CA ALA A 52 15.29 9.89 -0.51
C ALA A 52 14.80 8.49 -0.88
N ALA A 53 14.87 7.51 0.05
CA ALA A 53 14.35 6.16 -0.18
C ALA A 53 12.84 6.22 -0.46
N THR A 54 12.09 6.89 0.41
CA THR A 54 10.64 7.08 0.25
C THR A 54 10.30 7.91 -0.97
N GLY A 55 11.01 9.02 -1.21
CA GLY A 55 10.75 9.90 -2.36
C GLY A 55 10.95 9.19 -3.69
N ARG A 56 12.01 8.38 -3.81
CA ARG A 56 12.29 7.57 -5.00
C ARG A 56 11.20 6.53 -5.23
N GLU A 57 10.81 5.82 -4.17
CA GLU A 57 9.80 4.76 -4.33
C GLU A 57 8.41 5.30 -4.67
N TYR A 58 8.03 6.52 -4.25
CA TYR A 58 6.78 7.13 -4.72
C TYR A 58 6.74 7.35 -6.24
N SER A 59 7.87 7.78 -6.81
CA SER A 59 7.96 8.00 -8.27
C SER A 59 8.00 6.68 -9.03
N HIS A 60 8.74 5.70 -8.48
CA HIS A 60 8.83 4.37 -9.04
C HIS A 60 7.48 3.63 -9.01
N GLU A 61 6.79 3.62 -7.86
CA GLU A 61 5.47 2.98 -7.72
C GLU A 61 4.43 3.60 -8.65
N THR A 62 4.46 4.94 -8.86
CA THR A 62 3.58 5.64 -9.81
C THR A 62 3.74 5.07 -11.21
N SER A 63 4.99 4.89 -11.66
CA SER A 63 5.28 4.37 -13.00
C SER A 63 4.74 2.95 -13.17
N VAL A 64 4.97 2.09 -12.18
CA VAL A 64 4.53 0.68 -12.20
C VAL A 64 3.01 0.57 -12.21
N VAL A 65 2.33 1.25 -11.28
CA VAL A 65 0.88 1.13 -11.12
C VAL A 65 0.12 1.69 -12.33
N MET A 66 0.62 2.77 -12.93
CA MET A 66 0.04 3.37 -14.14
C MET A 66 0.20 2.46 -15.36
N GLN A 67 1.39 1.87 -15.55
CA GLN A 67 1.64 0.94 -16.64
C GLN A 67 0.78 -0.33 -16.52
N LEU A 68 0.70 -0.91 -15.32
CA LEU A 68 -0.13 -2.09 -15.10
C LEU A 68 -1.62 -1.80 -15.30
N ALA A 69 -2.12 -0.66 -14.82
CA ALA A 69 -3.51 -0.28 -15.06
C ALA A 69 -3.81 -0.03 -16.55
N ALA A 70 -2.87 0.57 -17.28
CA ALA A 70 -3.01 0.73 -18.73
C ALA A 70 -3.03 -0.62 -19.46
N TYR A 71 -2.18 -1.56 -19.04
CA TYR A 71 -2.19 -2.92 -19.55
C TYR A 71 -3.53 -3.62 -19.32
N ILE A 72 -4.08 -3.56 -18.09
CA ILE A 72 -5.38 -4.16 -17.77
C ILE A 72 -6.51 -3.53 -18.59
N ARG A 73 -6.49 -2.21 -18.80
CA ARG A 73 -7.45 -1.53 -19.68
C ARG A 73 -7.34 -1.99 -21.13
N ASN A 74 -6.14 -2.21 -21.64
CA ASN A 74 -5.93 -2.74 -22.99
C ASN A 74 -6.40 -4.19 -23.16
N LEU A 75 -6.58 -4.94 -22.06
CA LEU A 75 -7.24 -6.24 -22.07
C LEU A 75 -8.78 -6.16 -22.07
N GLY A 76 -9.36 -4.95 -21.99
CA GLY A 76 -10.81 -4.73 -22.00
C GLY A 76 -11.46 -4.66 -20.62
N TYR A 77 -10.68 -4.49 -19.54
CA TYR A 77 -11.16 -4.42 -18.17
C TYR A 77 -11.02 -3.02 -17.57
N GLU A 78 -11.84 -2.69 -16.59
CA GLU A 78 -11.68 -1.47 -15.79
C GLU A 78 -10.50 -1.61 -14.85
N ALA A 79 -9.67 -0.56 -14.76
CA ALA A 79 -8.56 -0.52 -13.82
C ALA A 79 -8.32 0.91 -13.32
N VAL A 80 -8.58 1.12 -12.04
CA VAL A 80 -8.34 2.39 -11.33
C VAL A 80 -7.06 2.25 -10.49
N PRO A 81 -5.92 2.79 -10.95
CA PRO A 81 -4.70 2.81 -10.16
C PRO A 81 -4.82 3.80 -9.01
N SER A 82 -4.25 3.45 -7.87
CA SER A 82 -4.24 4.28 -6.67
C SER A 82 -2.97 4.02 -5.87
N MET A 83 -2.37 5.08 -5.35
CA MET A 83 -1.24 4.99 -4.42
C MET A 83 -1.77 5.11 -2.98
N ASN A 84 -1.60 6.27 -2.36
CA ASN A 84 -2.08 6.56 -1.00
C ASN A 84 -3.54 7.04 -0.94
N ASP A 85 -4.11 7.47 -2.06
CA ASP A 85 -5.47 7.97 -2.16
C ASP A 85 -6.49 6.82 -2.22
N THR A 86 -7.77 7.12 -2.48
CA THR A 86 -8.86 6.16 -2.72
C THR A 86 -9.30 5.27 -1.55
N GLY A 87 -8.35 4.75 -0.77
CA GLY A 87 -8.63 3.88 0.36
C GLY A 87 -7.38 3.42 1.10
N LEU A 88 -7.57 2.88 2.31
CA LEU A 88 -6.50 2.38 3.17
C LEU A 88 -5.82 1.18 2.52
N VAL A 89 -4.52 1.29 2.22
CA VAL A 89 -3.78 0.20 1.55
C VAL A 89 -3.44 -0.97 2.49
N ILE A 90 -3.25 -0.69 3.78
CA ILE A 90 -2.78 -1.69 4.76
C ILE A 90 -3.75 -2.88 4.90
N PRO A 91 -5.07 -2.70 5.08
CA PRO A 91 -6.01 -3.82 5.10
C PRO A 91 -5.99 -4.65 3.81
N TYR A 92 -5.81 -4.00 2.65
CA TYR A 92 -5.72 -4.71 1.37
C TYR A 92 -4.43 -5.52 1.25
N ALA A 93 -3.28 -4.98 1.68
CA ALA A 93 -2.00 -5.70 1.68
C ALA A 93 -2.06 -6.96 2.57
N VAL A 94 -2.70 -6.87 3.74
CA VAL A 94 -2.92 -8.03 4.62
C VAL A 94 -3.88 -9.04 3.98
N LYS A 95 -5.01 -8.59 3.41
CA LYS A 95 -5.97 -9.47 2.72
C LYS A 95 -5.37 -10.18 1.51
N ALA A 96 -4.51 -9.49 0.76
CA ALA A 96 -3.75 -10.04 -0.36
C ALA A 96 -2.59 -10.96 0.08
N GLY A 97 -2.39 -11.16 1.38
CA GLY A 97 -1.39 -12.09 1.89
C GLY A 97 0.06 -11.63 1.73
N LEU A 98 0.31 -10.34 1.50
CA LEU A 98 1.66 -9.80 1.37
C LEU A 98 2.43 -9.84 2.70
N GLY A 99 1.72 -9.73 3.82
CA GLY A 99 2.34 -9.76 5.15
C GLY A 99 1.34 -9.62 6.28
N GLU A 100 1.84 -9.36 7.48
CA GLU A 100 1.05 -9.20 8.70
C GLU A 100 1.19 -7.80 9.28
N TYR A 101 0.11 -7.29 9.87
CA TYR A 101 0.12 -6.02 10.58
C TYR A 101 0.94 -6.10 11.87
N ALA A 102 1.77 -5.09 12.14
CA ALA A 102 2.66 -5.06 13.29
C ALA A 102 2.45 -3.85 14.20
N ARG A 103 3.09 -3.88 15.38
CA ARG A 103 3.05 -2.84 16.42
C ARG A 103 3.37 -1.44 15.89
N ASN A 104 4.28 -1.34 14.92
CA ASN A 104 4.69 -0.09 14.28
C ASN A 104 3.70 0.41 13.21
N GLN A 105 2.48 -0.15 13.16
CA GLN A 105 1.41 0.22 12.22
C GLN A 105 1.78 -0.04 10.74
N MET A 106 2.79 -0.87 10.48
CA MET A 106 3.22 -1.27 9.14
C MET A 106 2.91 -2.75 8.87
N VAL A 107 2.96 -3.15 7.61
CA VAL A 107 2.89 -4.56 7.19
C VAL A 107 4.29 -5.13 7.14
N ILE A 108 4.52 -6.20 7.90
CA ILE A 108 5.78 -6.96 7.88
C ILE A 108 5.65 -8.06 6.84
N THR A 109 6.47 -7.96 5.81
CA THR A 109 6.57 -8.95 4.74
C THR A 109 7.75 -9.90 4.97
N PRO A 110 7.70 -11.16 4.50
CA PRO A 110 8.78 -12.12 4.72
C PRO A 110 10.13 -11.67 4.14
N GLU A 111 10.11 -11.06 2.95
CA GLU A 111 11.31 -10.73 2.19
C GLU A 111 11.94 -9.40 2.62
N PHE A 112 11.11 -8.40 2.96
CA PHE A 112 11.56 -7.02 3.15
C PHE A 112 11.25 -6.45 4.54
N GLY A 113 10.57 -7.22 5.40
CA GLY A 113 10.06 -6.72 6.67
C GLY A 113 9.12 -5.53 6.43
N PRO A 114 9.25 -4.40 7.16
CA PRO A 114 8.44 -3.21 6.97
C PRO A 114 8.90 -2.31 5.80
N ARG A 115 9.98 -2.66 5.08
CA ARG A 115 10.65 -1.79 4.09
C ARG A 115 9.94 -1.77 2.73
N LEU A 116 8.62 -1.61 2.75
CA LEU A 116 7.79 -1.55 1.55
C LEU A 116 6.83 -0.36 1.59
N ARG A 117 6.69 0.26 0.43
CA ARG A 117 5.53 1.10 0.09
C ARG A 117 4.50 0.22 -0.63
N PHE A 118 3.23 0.60 -0.58
CA PHE A 118 2.18 -0.17 -1.23
C PHE A 118 1.32 0.72 -2.12
N SER A 119 1.05 0.23 -3.32
CA SER A 119 0.04 0.78 -4.23
C SER A 119 -1.04 -0.26 -4.50
N LYS A 120 -2.15 0.16 -5.09
CA LYS A 120 -3.31 -0.70 -5.34
C LYS A 120 -4.01 -0.37 -6.66
N ILE A 121 -4.62 -1.37 -7.29
CA ILE A 121 -5.44 -1.20 -8.49
C ILE A 121 -6.80 -1.84 -8.24
N PHE A 122 -7.87 -1.06 -8.34
CA PHE A 122 -9.25 -1.56 -8.29
C PHE A 122 -9.67 -1.97 -9.70
N THR A 123 -10.18 -3.18 -9.87
CA THR A 123 -10.45 -3.73 -11.21
C THR A 123 -11.64 -4.70 -11.22
N ASN A 124 -12.25 -4.86 -12.40
CA ASN A 124 -13.19 -5.94 -12.72
C ASN A 124 -12.52 -7.09 -13.50
N LEU A 125 -11.19 -7.11 -13.58
CA LEU A 125 -10.42 -8.23 -14.11
C LEU A 125 -10.71 -9.49 -13.25
N PRO A 126 -11.17 -10.61 -13.85
CA PRO A 126 -11.37 -11.86 -13.13
C PRO A 126 -10.02 -12.41 -12.67
N LEU A 127 -9.84 -12.50 -11.35
CA LEU A 127 -8.62 -12.95 -10.71
C LEU A 127 -8.95 -13.96 -9.62
N THR A 128 -8.05 -14.91 -9.40
CA THR A 128 -8.07 -15.70 -8.16
C THR A 128 -7.50 -14.85 -7.03
N HIS A 129 -8.18 -14.81 -5.89
CA HIS A 129 -7.73 -14.01 -4.74
C HIS A 129 -6.76 -14.81 -3.88
N ASP A 130 -5.67 -14.16 -3.50
CA ASP A 130 -4.80 -14.62 -2.42
C ASP A 130 -5.52 -14.57 -1.06
N ALA A 131 -4.90 -15.22 -0.07
CA ALA A 131 -5.38 -15.24 1.31
C ALA A 131 -4.27 -14.82 2.29
N PRO A 132 -4.63 -14.21 3.44
CA PRO A 132 -3.69 -13.95 4.51
C PRO A 132 -2.93 -15.19 4.94
N LYS A 133 -1.61 -15.06 5.19
CA LYS A 133 -0.72 -16.13 5.64
C LYS A 133 -0.05 -15.72 6.95
N PRO A 134 -0.66 -16.00 8.12
CA PRO A 134 -0.05 -15.67 9.41
C PRO A 134 1.28 -16.41 9.59
N ARG A 135 2.30 -15.68 10.04
CA ARG A 135 3.67 -16.16 10.30
C ARG A 135 4.16 -15.81 11.71
N GLY A 136 3.28 -15.27 12.55
CA GLY A 136 3.58 -15.02 13.96
C GLY A 136 4.10 -13.61 14.25
N VAL A 137 3.96 -12.66 13.32
CA VAL A 137 4.34 -11.26 13.55
C VAL A 137 3.64 -10.66 14.76
N ARG A 138 2.37 -11.02 15.00
CA ARG A 138 1.62 -10.61 16.19
C ARG A 138 2.27 -11.10 17.48
N ALA A 139 2.53 -12.40 17.59
CA ALA A 139 3.16 -13.00 18.78
C ALA A 139 4.57 -12.42 19.02
N PHE A 140 5.31 -12.13 17.95
CA PHE A 140 6.59 -11.44 18.06
C PHE A 140 6.43 -10.01 18.57
N CYS A 141 5.44 -9.26 18.07
CA CYS A 141 5.14 -7.92 18.56
C CYS A 141 4.70 -7.91 20.02
N ASP A 142 4.08 -8.97 20.54
CA ASP A 142 3.64 -9.06 21.95
C ASP A 142 4.82 -9.04 22.94
N ILE A 143 6.01 -9.51 22.52
CA ILE A 143 7.24 -9.53 23.34
C ILE A 143 8.30 -8.50 22.92
N CYS A 144 8.16 -7.90 21.74
CA CYS A 144 9.13 -6.96 21.20
C CYS A 144 8.59 -5.52 21.24
N THR A 145 9.34 -4.63 21.89
CA THR A 145 9.06 -3.19 21.99
C THR A 145 10.05 -2.32 21.24
N LYS A 146 11.04 -2.90 20.53
CA LYS A 146 12.15 -2.16 19.90
C LYS A 146 11.71 -0.94 19.06
N CYS A 147 10.63 -1.05 18.30
CA CYS A 147 10.13 0.07 17.50
C CYS A 147 9.51 1.19 18.34
N ALA A 148 8.85 0.84 19.46
CA ALA A 148 8.29 1.80 20.39
C ALA A 148 9.41 2.49 21.19
N ASP A 149 10.38 1.72 21.68
CA ASP A 149 11.50 2.23 22.46
C ASP A 149 12.42 3.15 21.65
N ALA A 150 12.54 2.89 20.34
CA ALA A 150 13.36 3.70 19.41
C ALA A 150 12.59 4.88 18.78
N CYS A 151 11.28 5.01 19.00
CA CYS A 151 10.50 6.08 18.41
C CYS A 151 10.94 7.43 19.01
N PRO A 152 11.34 8.43 18.18
CA PRO A 152 11.81 9.71 18.69
C PRO A 152 10.69 10.61 19.23
N VAL A 153 9.42 10.21 19.08
CA VAL A 153 8.20 10.96 19.47
C VAL A 153 7.18 10.08 20.17
#